data_AF-A0A522ZVD6-F1
#
_entry.id   AF-A0A522ZVD6-F1
#
_cell.length_a   1.000
_cell.length_b   1.000
_cell.length_c   1.000
_cell.angle_alpha   90.00
_cell.angle_beta   90.00
_cell.angle_gamma   90.00
#
_symmetry.space_group_name_H-M   'P 1'
#
loop_
_entity.id
_entity.type
_entity.pdbx_description
1 polymer ?
#
loop_
_entity_poly.entity_id
_entity_poly.type
_entity_poly.pdbx_seq_one_letter_code
_entity_poly.pdbx_strand_id
1 'polypeptide(L)'
;MAARLDEFHYRPPSPVAAWVETVVGTLIVPAIGLLFHRSDFLFLQSQFSWLVFAPLLFGVRYGFAFGFTSGLMTVLLMLIEHAWTPAAAATFPYQYALCALLVGMIGGQFADVWLRRLARMQLFNDHVGEELTTFASSYQMLKLSHGRLEERLADDAYSLRGAFEALKWRIASGRVDDPEFLHHHAQAFLDFLATHCRLQGALLYEIHDDMADLPSATLGDGHVTVRPDHPMIRDCLASGKVVALRAENISQVEGRVQQDGLLAVVPLIDVHGAIHAVVVVTDMPFIAFNDQNLDMLGVLAAGMANFAHPRTQPSKARFGEGDQEGFHDRVALWSTYVARYHIDTMLVGIQLAAAISRKGDVQAADQLVMGELRSLDAACVYRTSKGGVCVLVLMPMTSEYGAHKYVKRIQALMIRRFDLGFPAIDQQAKFLPLALDGSMEAAEAIERLCRECDVADA
;
A
#
# COMPACT_ATOMS: atom_id res chain seq x y z
N MET A 1 -26.44 -7.22 13.91
CA MET A 1 -27.31 -8.34 13.48
C MET A 1 -27.98 -7.91 12.18
N ALA A 2 -27.26 -7.99 11.06
CA ALA A 2 -27.75 -7.57 9.75
C ALA A 2 -28.30 -8.81 9.04
N ALA A 3 -29.62 -8.88 8.89
CA ALA A 3 -30.26 -9.94 8.11
C ALA A 3 -29.80 -9.79 6.64
N ARG A 4 -29.08 -10.79 6.12
CA ARG A 4 -28.74 -10.85 4.70
C ARG A 4 -30.04 -11.06 3.93
N LEU A 5 -30.22 -10.28 2.86
CA LEU A 5 -31.35 -10.39 1.93
C LEU A 5 -31.46 -11.77 1.25
N ASP A 6 -30.47 -12.63 1.41
CA ASP A 6 -30.40 -13.98 0.85
C ASP A 6 -31.46 -14.96 1.41
N GLU A 7 -32.16 -14.63 2.51
CA GLU A 7 -33.11 -15.56 3.14
C GLU A 7 -34.47 -15.69 2.41
N PHE A 8 -34.79 -14.83 1.45
CA PHE A 8 -36.09 -14.85 0.75
C PHE A 8 -36.05 -15.49 -0.64
N HIS A 9 -35.25 -16.54 -0.84
CA HIS A 9 -35.30 -17.31 -2.09
C HIS A 9 -36.57 -18.17 -2.14
N TYR A 10 -37.53 -17.76 -2.98
CA TYR A 10 -38.71 -18.56 -3.30
C TYR A 10 -38.26 -19.90 -3.91
N ARG A 11 -38.38 -20.98 -3.14
CA ARG A 11 -38.17 -22.33 -3.66
C ARG A 11 -39.46 -22.81 -4.34
N PRO A 12 -39.42 -23.20 -5.62
CA PRO A 12 -40.59 -23.80 -6.24
C PRO A 12 -40.98 -25.08 -5.46
N PRO A 13 -42.28 -25.36 -5.27
CA PRO A 13 -42.73 -26.58 -4.64
C PRO A 13 -42.26 -27.80 -5.44
N SER A 14 -42.00 -28.91 -4.76
CA SER A 14 -41.56 -30.13 -5.45
C SER A 14 -42.63 -30.58 -6.45
N PRO A 15 -42.23 -31.07 -7.64
CA PRO A 15 -43.17 -31.41 -8.70
C PRO A 15 -44.17 -32.48 -8.24
N VAL A 16 -43.71 -33.44 -7.43
CA VAL A 16 -44.56 -34.50 -6.87
C VAL A 16 -45.61 -33.94 -5.91
N ALA A 17 -45.26 -32.98 -5.05
CA ALA A 17 -46.22 -32.36 -4.15
C ALA A 17 -47.28 -31.58 -4.91
N ALA A 18 -46.90 -30.84 -5.97
CA ALA A 18 -47.85 -30.09 -6.79
C ALA A 18 -48.86 -31.01 -7.52
N TRP A 19 -48.41 -32.16 -8.02
CA TRP A 19 -49.30 -33.16 -8.63
C TRP A 19 -50.27 -33.77 -7.62
N VAL A 20 -49.79 -34.16 -6.44
CA VAL A 20 -50.64 -34.71 -5.38
C VAL A 20 -51.67 -33.68 -4.92
N GLU A 21 -51.25 -32.44 -4.68
CA GLU A 21 -52.13 -31.37 -4.23
C GLU A 21 -53.21 -31.02 -5.27
N THR A 22 -52.86 -31.05 -6.57
CA THR A 22 -53.83 -30.82 -7.65
C THR A 22 -54.88 -31.92 -7.72
N VAL A 23 -54.48 -33.19 -7.63
CA VAL A 23 -55.40 -34.34 -7.67
C VAL A 23 -56.29 -34.36 -6.43
N VAL A 24 -55.70 -34.24 -5.24
CA VAL A 24 -56.43 -34.22 -3.97
C VAL A 24 -57.37 -33.03 -3.92
N GLY A 25 -56.90 -31.84 -4.28
CA GLY A 25 -57.69 -30.61 -4.26
C GLY A 25 -58.85 -30.62 -5.24
N THR A 26 -58.68 -31.22 -6.42
CA THR A 26 -59.78 -31.39 -7.39
C THR A 26 -60.86 -32.34 -6.86
N LEU A 27 -60.49 -33.33 -6.05
CA LEU A 27 -61.42 -34.28 -5.43
C LEU A 27 -62.15 -33.74 -4.20
N ILE A 28 -61.66 -32.68 -3.55
CA ILE A 28 -62.29 -32.10 -2.35
C ILE A 28 -63.71 -31.59 -2.67
N VAL A 29 -63.88 -30.86 -3.77
CA VAL A 29 -65.17 -30.26 -4.13
C VAL A 29 -66.25 -31.33 -4.36
N PRO A 30 -65.99 -32.39 -5.16
CA PRO A 30 -66.86 -33.55 -5.19
C PRO A 30 -67.03 -34.16 -3.79
N ALA A 31 -65.96 -34.52 -3.08
CA ALA A 31 -66.05 -35.21 -1.78
C ALA A 31 -67.00 -34.52 -0.77
N ILE A 32 -67.01 -33.19 -0.75
CA ILE A 32 -67.97 -32.38 0.02
C ILE A 32 -69.41 -32.61 -0.46
N GLY A 33 -69.65 -32.59 -1.78
CA GLY A 33 -70.96 -32.94 -2.36
C GLY A 33 -71.49 -34.31 -1.94
N LEU A 34 -70.63 -35.32 -1.77
CA LEU A 34 -71.04 -36.69 -1.40
C LEU A 34 -71.56 -36.73 0.05
N LEU A 35 -70.99 -35.88 0.89
CA LEU A 35 -71.33 -35.76 2.31
C LEU A 35 -72.64 -34.98 2.51
N PHE A 36 -72.87 -33.91 1.75
CA PHE A 36 -74.01 -33.01 1.96
C PHE A 36 -75.22 -33.29 1.05
N HIS A 37 -75.02 -33.67 -0.22
CA HIS A 37 -76.08 -33.88 -1.21
C HIS A 37 -75.81 -35.15 -2.04
N ARG A 38 -76.21 -36.32 -1.52
CA ARG A 38 -75.98 -37.61 -2.20
C ARG A 38 -76.64 -37.74 -3.58
N SER A 39 -77.67 -36.95 -3.86
CA SER A 39 -78.37 -36.92 -5.15
C SER A 39 -77.72 -35.99 -6.20
N ASP A 40 -76.82 -35.08 -5.79
CA ASP A 40 -76.08 -34.18 -6.69
C ASP A 40 -74.65 -33.96 -6.14
N PHE A 41 -73.81 -34.98 -6.31
CA PHE A 41 -72.42 -35.00 -5.82
C PHE A 41 -71.54 -33.92 -6.44
N LEU A 42 -71.82 -33.53 -7.68
CA LEU A 42 -71.01 -32.59 -8.45
C LEU A 42 -71.56 -31.16 -8.42
N PHE A 43 -72.63 -30.92 -7.66
CA PHE A 43 -73.34 -29.63 -7.61
C PHE A 43 -73.74 -29.12 -9.00
N LEU A 44 -74.16 -30.01 -9.91
CA LEU A 44 -74.54 -29.63 -11.27
C LEU A 44 -75.89 -28.90 -11.33
N GLN A 45 -76.76 -29.08 -10.33
CA GLN A 45 -78.06 -28.39 -10.22
C GLN A 45 -77.99 -27.11 -9.38
N SER A 46 -76.81 -26.81 -8.80
CA SER A 46 -76.56 -25.56 -8.07
C SER A 46 -76.58 -24.35 -9.03
N GLN A 47 -77.08 -23.20 -8.56
CA GLN A 47 -76.99 -21.93 -9.31
C GLN A 47 -75.54 -21.47 -9.56
N PHE A 48 -74.58 -22.03 -8.82
CA PHE A 48 -73.18 -21.68 -8.87
C PHE A 48 -72.29 -22.92 -9.12
N SER A 49 -71.44 -22.85 -10.14
CA SER A 49 -70.60 -23.96 -10.61
C SER A 49 -69.27 -24.04 -9.86
N TRP A 50 -69.31 -24.60 -8.65
CA TRP A 50 -68.11 -24.81 -7.80
C TRP A 50 -67.00 -25.64 -8.47
N LEU A 51 -67.35 -26.50 -9.44
CA LEU A 51 -66.40 -27.35 -10.15
C LEU A 51 -65.36 -26.58 -10.99
N VAL A 52 -65.63 -25.32 -11.35
CA VAL A 52 -64.72 -24.49 -12.15
C VAL A 52 -63.57 -23.92 -11.30
N PHE A 53 -63.74 -23.86 -9.97
CA PHE A 53 -62.73 -23.28 -9.07
C PHE A 53 -61.47 -24.10 -8.97
N ALA A 54 -61.57 -25.43 -8.95
CA ALA A 54 -60.39 -26.29 -8.85
C ALA A 54 -59.46 -26.13 -10.08
N PRO A 55 -59.96 -26.23 -11.33
CA PRO A 55 -59.15 -25.98 -12.52
C PRO A 55 -58.54 -24.57 -12.57
N LEU A 56 -59.31 -23.55 -12.18
CA LEU A 56 -58.82 -22.16 -12.11
C LEU A 56 -57.69 -22.00 -11.09
N LEU A 57 -57.90 -22.45 -9.86
CA LEU A 57 -56.97 -22.26 -8.74
C LEU A 57 -55.65 -22.96 -9.01
N PHE A 58 -55.70 -24.24 -9.41
CA PHE A 58 -54.50 -25.01 -9.71
C PHE A 58 -53.82 -24.55 -11.00
N GLY A 59 -54.59 -24.06 -11.98
CA GLY A 59 -54.04 -23.37 -13.15
C GLY A 59 -53.21 -22.15 -12.75
N VAL A 60 -53.79 -21.21 -12.01
CA VAL A 60 -53.08 -19.97 -11.59
C VAL A 60 -51.90 -20.27 -10.68
N ARG A 61 -52.01 -21.29 -9.82
CA ARG A 61 -51.00 -21.62 -8.80
C ARG A 61 -49.79 -22.37 -9.36
N TYR A 62 -50.02 -23.31 -10.27
CA TYR A 62 -49.00 -24.27 -10.72
C TYR A 62 -48.75 -24.27 -12.23
N GLY A 63 -49.60 -23.62 -13.03
CA GLY A 63 -49.39 -23.47 -14.46
C GLY A 63 -50.41 -24.24 -15.33
N PHE A 64 -50.18 -24.21 -16.64
CA PHE A 64 -51.09 -24.77 -17.65
C PHE A 64 -51.36 -26.26 -17.43
N ALA A 65 -50.31 -27.06 -17.19
CA ALA A 65 -50.44 -28.51 -17.07
C ALA A 65 -51.37 -28.92 -15.92
N PHE A 66 -51.33 -28.21 -14.79
CA PHE A 66 -52.16 -28.51 -13.61
C PHE A 66 -53.60 -28.00 -13.76
N GLY A 67 -53.79 -26.84 -14.40
CA GLY A 67 -55.12 -26.36 -14.78
C GLY A 67 -55.80 -27.29 -15.79
N PHE A 68 -55.04 -27.82 -16.76
CA PHE A 68 -55.53 -28.78 -17.74
C PHE A 68 -55.89 -30.13 -17.12
N THR A 69 -55.04 -30.69 -16.25
CA THR A 69 -55.32 -31.99 -15.62
C THR A 69 -56.44 -31.91 -14.60
N SER A 70 -56.52 -30.84 -13.81
CA SER A 70 -57.67 -30.59 -12.95
C SER A 70 -58.96 -30.44 -13.79
N GLY A 71 -58.93 -29.64 -14.86
CA GLY A 71 -60.06 -29.49 -15.78
C GLY A 71 -60.49 -30.81 -16.45
N LEU A 72 -59.53 -31.62 -16.91
CA LEU A 72 -59.79 -32.93 -17.49
C LEU A 72 -60.40 -33.88 -16.45
N MET A 73 -59.88 -33.88 -15.23
CA MET A 73 -60.42 -34.67 -14.13
C MET A 73 -61.84 -34.26 -13.78
N THR A 74 -62.13 -32.96 -13.74
CA THR A 74 -63.47 -32.40 -13.59
C THR A 74 -64.42 -32.90 -14.68
N VAL A 75 -64.00 -32.90 -15.95
CA VAL A 75 -64.79 -33.42 -17.07
C VAL A 75 -65.01 -34.93 -16.96
N LEU A 76 -63.98 -35.70 -16.57
CA LEU A 76 -64.11 -37.14 -16.34
C LEU A 76 -65.12 -37.47 -15.25
N LEU A 77 -65.11 -36.71 -14.14
CA LEU A 77 -66.09 -36.88 -13.06
C LEU A 77 -67.52 -36.60 -13.54
N MET A 78 -67.72 -35.54 -14.35
CA MET A 78 -69.01 -35.26 -14.99
C MET A 78 -69.46 -36.38 -15.94
N LEU A 79 -68.54 -36.99 -16.69
CA LEU A 79 -68.86 -38.13 -17.57
C LEU A 79 -69.25 -39.39 -16.77
N ILE A 80 -68.58 -39.65 -15.65
CA ILE A 80 -68.90 -40.79 -14.77
C ILE A 80 -70.30 -40.63 -14.17
N GLU A 81 -70.63 -39.44 -13.68
CA GLU A 81 -71.96 -39.16 -13.11
C GLU A 81 -73.07 -39.19 -14.17
N HIS A 82 -72.79 -38.71 -15.40
CA HIS A 82 -73.70 -38.87 -16.52
C HIS A 82 -73.92 -40.34 -16.94
N ALA A 83 -72.89 -41.19 -16.87
CA ALA A 83 -73.02 -42.62 -17.20
C ALA A 83 -73.82 -43.41 -16.15
N TRP A 84 -73.84 -42.93 -14.90
CA TRP A 84 -74.55 -43.57 -13.78
C TRP A 84 -76.00 -43.09 -13.62
N THR A 85 -76.41 -42.03 -14.35
CA THR A 85 -77.78 -41.51 -14.33
C THR A 85 -78.64 -42.16 -15.43
N PRO A 86 -79.86 -42.66 -15.12
CA PRO A 86 -80.68 -43.34 -16.10
C PRO A 86 -81.07 -42.42 -17.27
N ALA A 87 -80.88 -42.93 -18.50
CA ALA A 87 -80.89 -42.20 -19.78
C ALA A 87 -82.18 -41.40 -20.13
N ALA A 88 -83.23 -41.48 -19.32
CA ALA A 88 -84.52 -40.83 -19.60
C ALA A 88 -84.60 -39.35 -19.17
N ALA A 89 -83.58 -38.77 -18.50
CA ALA A 89 -83.72 -37.43 -17.90
C ALA A 89 -82.49 -36.49 -17.92
N ALA A 90 -81.35 -36.80 -18.55
CA ALA A 90 -80.18 -35.94 -18.46
C ALA A 90 -79.52 -35.63 -19.82
N THR A 91 -79.52 -34.36 -20.22
CA THR A 91 -78.68 -33.84 -21.32
C THR A 91 -77.31 -33.47 -20.75
N PHE A 92 -76.22 -33.96 -21.35
CA PHE A 92 -74.86 -33.67 -20.87
C PHE A 92 -74.53 -32.15 -20.96
N PRO A 93 -74.10 -31.49 -19.87
CA PRO A 93 -73.80 -30.05 -19.84
C PRO A 93 -72.44 -29.71 -20.49
N TYR A 94 -72.33 -29.90 -21.81
CA TYR A 94 -71.08 -29.72 -22.56
C TYR A 94 -70.47 -28.31 -22.46
N GLN A 95 -71.30 -27.27 -22.31
CA GLN A 95 -70.84 -25.89 -22.16
C GLN A 95 -70.08 -25.67 -20.83
N TYR A 96 -70.53 -26.30 -19.74
CA TYR A 96 -69.88 -26.22 -18.44
C TYR A 96 -68.57 -27.00 -18.41
N ALA A 97 -68.55 -28.20 -19.01
CA ALA A 97 -67.33 -28.99 -19.19
C ALA A 97 -66.26 -28.23 -19.97
N LEU A 98 -66.66 -27.59 -21.08
CA LEU A 98 -65.77 -26.75 -21.89
C LEU A 98 -65.27 -25.53 -21.11
N CYS A 99 -66.15 -24.85 -20.37
CA CYS A 99 -65.79 -23.69 -19.54
C CYS A 99 -64.78 -24.05 -18.44
N ALA A 100 -65.01 -25.14 -17.69
CA ALA A 100 -64.11 -25.60 -16.64
C ALA A 100 -62.70 -25.89 -17.17
N LEU A 101 -62.61 -26.51 -18.34
CA LEU A 101 -61.36 -26.84 -19.00
C LEU A 101 -60.65 -25.58 -19.55
N LEU A 102 -61.37 -24.71 -20.25
CA LEU A 102 -60.80 -23.47 -20.82
C LEU A 102 -60.34 -22.49 -19.74
N VAL A 103 -61.10 -22.31 -18.66
CA VAL A 103 -60.77 -21.39 -17.57
C VAL A 103 -59.48 -21.85 -16.85
N GLY A 104 -59.34 -23.15 -16.60
CA GLY A 104 -58.10 -23.70 -16.03
C GLY A 104 -56.89 -23.56 -16.96
N MET A 105 -57.06 -23.82 -18.26
CA MET A 105 -56.00 -23.65 -19.27
C MET A 105 -55.57 -22.20 -19.43
N ILE A 106 -56.51 -21.26 -19.55
CA ILE A 106 -56.21 -19.84 -19.73
C ILE A 106 -55.51 -19.30 -18.48
N GLY A 107 -56.06 -19.57 -17.29
CA GLY A 107 -55.44 -19.18 -16.03
C GLY A 107 -54.03 -19.75 -15.87
N GLY A 108 -53.84 -21.02 -16.24
CA GLY A 108 -52.54 -21.67 -16.21
C GLY A 108 -51.53 -21.14 -17.22
N GLN A 109 -51.96 -20.80 -18.43
CA GLN A 109 -51.06 -20.22 -19.44
C GLN A 109 -50.52 -18.86 -19.00
N PHE A 110 -51.36 -18.02 -18.39
CA PHE A 110 -50.90 -16.75 -17.82
C PHE A 110 -49.92 -16.98 -16.66
N ALA A 111 -50.22 -17.92 -15.77
CA ALA A 111 -49.32 -18.29 -14.69
C ALA A 111 -47.95 -18.76 -15.20
N ASP A 112 -47.90 -19.59 -16.23
CA ASP A 112 -46.64 -20.07 -16.82
C ASP A 112 -45.78 -18.93 -17.40
N VAL A 113 -46.41 -17.91 -17.98
CA VAL A 113 -45.67 -16.73 -18.47
C VAL A 113 -45.06 -15.96 -17.30
N TRP A 114 -45.82 -15.75 -16.22
CA TRP A 114 -45.34 -15.06 -15.02
C TRP A 114 -44.28 -15.84 -14.26
N LEU A 115 -44.46 -17.15 -14.07
CA LEU A 115 -43.48 -18.03 -13.42
C LEU A 115 -42.16 -18.06 -14.20
N ARG A 116 -42.20 -18.16 -15.53
CA ARG A 116 -40.99 -18.06 -16.37
C ARG A 116 -40.33 -16.68 -16.29
N ARG A 117 -41.12 -15.61 -16.25
CA ARG A 117 -40.60 -14.25 -16.09
C ARG A 117 -39.93 -14.06 -14.73
N LEU A 118 -40.55 -14.57 -13.66
CA LEU A 118 -40.01 -14.54 -12.31
C LEU A 118 -38.68 -15.30 -12.23
N ALA A 119 -38.63 -16.53 -12.76
CA ALA A 119 -37.40 -17.32 -12.79
C ALA A 119 -36.26 -16.62 -13.55
N ARG A 120 -36.55 -15.97 -14.69
CA ARG A 120 -35.55 -15.18 -15.42
C ARG A 120 -35.04 -13.98 -14.63
N MET A 121 -35.93 -13.28 -13.91
CA MET A 121 -35.52 -12.13 -13.09
C MET A 121 -34.67 -12.56 -11.90
N GLN A 122 -34.94 -13.72 -11.31
CA GLN A 122 -34.09 -14.29 -10.26
C GLN A 122 -32.69 -14.61 -10.79
N LEU A 123 -32.58 -15.34 -11.91
CA LEU A 123 -31.29 -15.63 -12.54
C LEU A 123 -30.49 -14.37 -12.88
N PHE A 124 -31.15 -13.32 -13.37
CA PHE A 124 -30.49 -12.06 -13.67
C PHE A 124 -29.99 -11.35 -12.40
N ASN A 125 -30.80 -11.34 -11.34
CA ASN A 125 -30.41 -10.74 -10.07
C ASN A 125 -29.24 -11.48 -9.43
N ASP A 126 -29.24 -12.81 -9.47
CA ASP A 126 -28.15 -13.64 -8.95
C ASP A 126 -26.83 -13.32 -9.69
N HIS A 127 -26.89 -13.22 -11.02
CA HIS A 127 -25.75 -12.84 -11.85
C HIS A 127 -25.19 -11.45 -11.51
N VAL A 128 -26.06 -10.44 -11.36
CA VAL A 128 -25.63 -9.09 -10.95
C VAL A 128 -25.00 -9.10 -9.56
N GLY A 129 -25.51 -9.93 -8.64
CA GLY A 129 -24.89 -10.14 -7.33
C GLY A 129 -23.47 -10.70 -7.42
N GLU A 130 -23.26 -11.72 -8.24
CA GLU A 130 -21.93 -12.30 -8.50
C GLU A 130 -20.96 -11.27 -9.12
N GLU A 131 -21.40 -10.47 -10.08
CA GLU A 131 -20.57 -9.41 -10.67
C GLU A 131 -20.18 -8.35 -9.62
N LEU A 132 -21.13 -7.90 -8.80
CA LEU A 132 -20.86 -6.91 -7.74
C LEU A 132 -19.85 -7.42 -6.71
N THR A 133 -19.97 -8.68 -6.29
CA THR A 133 -19.02 -9.28 -5.34
C THR A 133 -17.62 -9.41 -5.93
N THR A 134 -17.53 -9.77 -7.21
CA THR A 134 -16.26 -9.81 -7.95
C THR A 134 -15.65 -8.41 -8.03
N PHE A 135 -16.42 -7.40 -8.43
CA PHE A 135 -15.97 -6.01 -8.50
C PHE A 135 -15.50 -5.48 -7.14
N ALA A 136 -16.24 -5.76 -6.07
CA ALA A 136 -15.87 -5.34 -4.72
C ALA A 136 -14.53 -5.93 -4.28
N SER A 137 -14.29 -7.21 -4.59
CA SER A 137 -13.05 -7.91 -4.26
C SER A 137 -11.87 -7.37 -5.07
N SER A 138 -12.04 -7.14 -6.38
CA SER A 138 -11.02 -6.50 -7.23
C SER A 138 -10.68 -5.08 -6.77
N TYR A 139 -11.68 -4.28 -6.43
CA TYR A 139 -11.48 -2.93 -5.90
C TYR A 139 -10.72 -2.95 -4.57
N GLN A 140 -11.10 -3.84 -3.65
CA GLN A 140 -10.43 -3.97 -2.37
C GLN A 140 -8.97 -4.41 -2.55
N MET A 141 -8.70 -5.34 -3.47
CA MET A 141 -7.34 -5.76 -3.81
C MET A 141 -6.51 -4.59 -4.37
N LEU A 142 -7.09 -3.80 -5.29
CA LEU A 142 -6.42 -2.63 -5.85
C LEU A 142 -6.12 -1.57 -4.79
N LYS A 143 -7.07 -1.33 -3.88
CA LYS A 143 -6.89 -0.40 -2.76
C LYS A 143 -5.77 -0.86 -1.83
N LEU A 144 -5.70 -2.15 -1.53
CA LEU A 144 -4.62 -2.73 -0.73
C LEU A 144 -3.27 -2.67 -1.46
N SER A 145 -3.21 -2.89 -2.78
CA SER A 145 -1.96 -2.75 -3.52
C SER A 145 -1.48 -1.29 -3.56
N HIS A 146 -2.40 -0.34 -3.70
CA HIS A 146 -2.06 1.09 -3.66
C HIS A 146 -1.56 1.50 -2.27
N GLY A 147 -2.26 1.06 -1.20
CA GLY A 147 -1.81 1.29 0.16
C GLY A 147 -0.43 0.69 0.44
N ARG A 148 -0.12 -0.49 -0.11
CA ARG A 148 1.22 -1.09 -0.02
C ARG A 148 2.28 -0.31 -0.81
N LEU A 149 1.91 0.33 -1.92
CA LEU A 149 2.83 1.18 -2.68
C LEU A 149 3.08 2.50 -1.93
N GLU A 150 2.04 3.10 -1.37
CA GLU A 150 2.16 4.30 -0.51
C GLU A 150 2.98 3.99 0.75
N GLU A 151 2.74 2.84 1.38
CA GLU A 151 3.48 2.38 2.56
C GLU A 151 4.94 2.15 2.21
N ARG A 152 5.26 1.48 1.09
CA ARG A 152 6.66 1.34 0.64
C ARG A 152 7.33 2.69 0.35
N LEU A 153 6.66 3.59 -0.38
CA LEU A 153 7.21 4.91 -0.68
C LEU A 153 7.45 5.76 0.59
N ALA A 154 6.62 5.58 1.62
CA ALA A 154 6.83 6.21 2.91
C ALA A 154 7.94 5.50 3.72
N ASP A 155 7.92 4.17 3.80
CA ASP A 155 8.85 3.36 4.59
C ASP A 155 10.28 3.39 4.03
N ASP A 156 10.46 3.58 2.72
CA ASP A 156 11.77 3.71 2.08
C ASP A 156 12.52 4.98 2.54
N ALA A 157 11.84 6.12 2.69
CA ALA A 157 12.44 7.35 3.20
C ALA A 157 12.65 7.33 4.73
N TYR A 158 11.78 6.63 5.47
CA TYR A 158 11.89 6.48 6.93
C TYR A 158 12.91 5.41 7.35
N SER A 159 13.10 4.33 6.58
CA SER A 159 14.02 3.23 6.89
C SER A 159 15.48 3.62 6.72
N LEU A 160 15.82 4.31 5.64
CA LEU A 160 17.20 4.75 5.39
C LEU A 160 17.62 5.84 6.38
N ARG A 161 16.74 6.81 6.64
CA ARG A 161 16.96 7.83 7.66
C ARG A 161 17.12 7.18 9.04
N GLY A 162 16.21 6.29 9.43
CA GLY A 162 16.29 5.56 10.71
C GLY A 162 17.55 4.70 10.84
N ALA A 163 18.01 4.07 9.75
CA ALA A 163 19.28 3.36 9.72
C ALA A 163 20.45 4.32 9.98
N PHE A 164 20.50 5.47 9.31
CA PHE A 164 21.52 6.50 9.59
C PHE A 164 21.50 6.99 11.04
N GLU A 165 20.32 7.20 11.63
CA GLU A 165 20.20 7.57 13.05
C GLU A 165 20.74 6.47 13.97
N ALA A 166 20.40 5.22 13.70
CA ALA A 166 20.88 4.07 14.47
C ALA A 166 22.40 3.90 14.35
N LEU A 167 22.96 4.09 13.14
CA LEU A 167 24.40 4.06 12.89
C LEU A 167 25.12 5.15 13.69
N LYS A 168 24.62 6.39 13.61
CA LYS A 168 25.15 7.53 14.37
C LYS A 168 25.13 7.26 15.88
N TRP A 169 24.03 6.72 16.40
CA TRP A 169 23.90 6.38 17.82
C TRP A 169 24.91 5.31 18.25
N ARG A 170 25.12 4.29 17.41
CA ARG A 170 26.05 3.19 17.70
C ARG A 170 27.51 3.63 17.69
N ILE A 171 27.84 4.67 16.93
CA ILE A 171 29.21 5.22 16.82
C ILE A 171 29.50 6.30 17.87
N ALA A 172 28.49 7.09 18.28
CA ALA A 172 28.67 8.21 19.21
C ALA A 172 29.22 7.84 20.61
N SER A 173 29.29 6.55 20.95
CA SER A 173 29.83 6.02 22.20
C SER A 173 31.35 5.73 22.15
N GLY A 174 31.98 5.71 20.97
CA GLY A 174 33.42 5.48 20.80
C GLY A 174 34.27 6.74 20.90
N ARG A 175 35.56 6.60 21.28
CA ARG A 175 36.56 7.67 21.07
C ARG A 175 37.00 7.58 19.61
N VAL A 176 36.69 8.62 18.84
CA VAL A 176 36.80 8.63 17.38
C VAL A 176 38.15 9.17 16.89
N ASP A 177 38.97 9.76 17.77
CA ASP A 177 40.35 10.19 17.46
C ASP A 177 41.35 9.01 17.39
N ASP A 178 40.84 7.78 17.24
CA ASP A 178 41.63 6.57 17.15
C ASP A 178 41.89 6.25 15.67
N PRO A 179 43.16 6.25 15.19
CA PRO A 179 43.47 5.84 13.82
C PRO A 179 43.03 4.40 13.51
N GLU A 180 42.83 3.54 14.51
CA GLU A 180 42.29 2.18 14.36
C GLU A 180 40.77 2.11 14.59
N PHE A 181 40.06 3.24 14.56
CA PHE A 181 38.61 3.28 14.81
C PHE A 181 37.83 2.32 13.90
N LEU A 182 38.17 2.29 12.61
CA LEU A 182 37.53 1.41 11.63
C LEU A 182 37.79 -0.06 11.96
N HIS A 183 39.02 -0.39 12.35
CA HIS A 183 39.41 -1.74 12.77
C HIS A 183 38.61 -2.20 13.99
N HIS A 184 38.52 -1.36 15.02
CA HIS A 184 37.78 -1.68 16.24
C HIS A 184 36.27 -1.81 16.04
N HIS A 185 35.71 -1.14 15.03
CA HIS A 185 34.26 -1.16 14.75
C HIS A 185 33.89 -1.99 13.51
N ALA A 186 34.87 -2.64 12.86
CA ALA A 186 34.70 -3.40 11.63
C ALA A 186 33.52 -4.40 11.70
N GLN A 187 33.48 -5.22 12.76
CA GLN A 187 32.41 -6.21 12.94
C GLN A 187 31.06 -5.53 13.20
N ALA A 188 31.04 -4.47 14.01
CA ALA A 188 29.81 -3.75 14.30
C ALA A 188 29.21 -3.07 13.06
N PHE A 189 30.06 -2.58 12.16
CA PHE A 189 29.67 -2.03 10.86
C PHE A 189 29.13 -3.10 9.93
N LEU A 190 29.82 -4.23 9.84
CA LEU A 190 29.38 -5.34 9.01
C LEU A 190 28.04 -5.91 9.48
N ASP A 191 27.86 -6.11 10.78
CA ASP A 191 26.59 -6.55 11.38
C ASP A 191 25.45 -5.54 11.14
N PHE A 192 25.77 -4.24 11.16
CA PHE A 192 24.83 -3.18 10.88
C PHE A 192 24.37 -3.25 9.41
N LEU A 193 25.30 -3.35 8.46
CA LEU A 193 24.96 -3.55 7.04
C LEU A 193 24.18 -4.85 6.83
N ALA A 194 24.52 -5.92 7.54
CA ALA A 194 23.78 -7.19 7.49
C ALA A 194 22.32 -7.02 7.89
N THR A 195 22.07 -6.30 8.98
CA THR A 195 20.72 -6.09 9.52
C THR A 195 19.88 -5.20 8.60
N HIS A 196 20.46 -4.08 8.14
CA HIS A 196 19.70 -3.07 7.38
C HIS A 196 19.61 -3.38 5.89
N CYS A 197 20.62 -4.00 5.29
CA CYS A 197 20.67 -4.32 3.86
C CYS A 197 20.43 -5.82 3.57
N ARG A 198 20.10 -6.62 4.60
CA ARG A 198 19.79 -8.06 4.52
C ARG A 198 20.92 -8.92 3.92
N LEU A 199 22.15 -8.65 4.32
CA LEU A 199 23.30 -9.46 3.91
C LEU A 199 23.32 -10.79 4.68
N GLN A 200 23.67 -11.88 4.00
CA GLN A 200 23.83 -13.21 4.61
C GLN A 200 25.31 -13.63 4.67
N GLY A 201 26.10 -13.19 3.69
CA GLY A 201 27.54 -13.41 3.62
C GLY A 201 28.26 -12.17 3.14
N ALA A 202 29.25 -11.70 3.90
CA ALA A 202 30.06 -10.55 3.54
C ALA A 202 31.40 -10.52 4.30
N LEU A 203 32.39 -9.84 3.73
CA LEU A 203 33.72 -9.67 4.29
C LEU A 203 34.10 -8.18 4.21
N LEU A 204 34.64 -7.62 5.28
CA LEU A 204 35.17 -6.25 5.30
C LEU A 204 36.70 -6.30 5.24
N TYR A 205 37.28 -5.60 4.28
CA TYR A 205 38.73 -5.43 4.15
C TYR A 205 39.11 -3.97 4.29
N GLU A 206 40.02 -3.67 5.19
CA GLU A 206 40.60 -2.32 5.31
C GLU A 206 41.59 -2.04 4.17
N ILE A 207 41.67 -0.77 3.79
CA ILE A 207 42.52 -0.26 2.74
C ILE A 207 43.39 0.84 3.35
N HIS A 208 44.70 0.61 3.31
CA HIS A 208 45.68 1.60 3.72
C HIS A 208 46.40 2.13 2.47
N ASP A 209 47.34 1.35 1.94
CA ASP A 209 47.93 1.54 0.61
C ASP A 209 47.35 0.53 -0.39
N ASP A 210 47.25 -0.73 0.04
CA ASP A 210 46.59 -1.84 -0.66
C ASP A 210 45.54 -2.48 0.26
N MET A 211 44.71 -3.35 -0.33
CA MET A 211 43.74 -4.17 0.39
C MET A 211 44.46 -5.12 1.35
N ALA A 212 44.03 -5.15 2.62
CA ALA A 212 44.60 -6.06 3.61
C ALA A 212 44.46 -7.54 3.20
N ASP A 213 45.47 -8.36 3.52
CA ASP A 213 45.48 -9.80 3.20
C ASP A 213 44.37 -10.58 3.92
N LEU A 214 43.95 -10.09 5.09
CA LEU A 214 42.93 -10.71 5.94
C LEU A 214 41.75 -9.75 6.14
N PRO A 215 40.51 -10.26 6.18
CA PRO A 215 39.34 -9.43 6.46
C PRO A 215 39.32 -9.01 7.93
N SER A 216 39.06 -7.73 8.17
CA SER A 216 38.88 -7.16 9.52
C SER A 216 37.56 -7.58 10.16
N ALA A 217 36.56 -7.95 9.36
CA ALA A 217 35.29 -8.49 9.82
C ALA A 217 34.70 -9.50 8.83
N THR A 218 33.95 -10.46 9.34
CA THR A 218 33.35 -11.54 8.55
C THR A 218 31.90 -11.78 8.99
N LEU A 219 31.04 -12.01 8.01
CA LEU A 219 29.64 -12.35 8.16
C LEU A 219 29.35 -13.64 7.37
N GLY A 220 28.69 -14.60 8.01
CA GLY A 220 28.38 -15.91 7.43
C GLY A 220 29.55 -16.90 7.49
N ASP A 221 29.47 -17.98 6.71
CA ASP A 221 30.54 -18.96 6.60
C ASP A 221 31.70 -18.36 5.78
N GLY A 222 32.64 -17.71 6.48
CA GLY A 222 33.83 -17.01 5.96
C GLY A 222 34.86 -17.86 5.21
N HIS A 223 34.42 -18.87 4.45
CA HIS A 223 35.26 -19.78 3.68
C HIS A 223 35.55 -19.30 2.26
N VAL A 224 35.11 -18.09 1.88
CA VAL A 224 35.39 -17.53 0.56
C VAL A 224 36.76 -16.84 0.59
N THR A 225 37.73 -17.40 -0.13
CA THR A 225 39.02 -16.73 -0.34
C THR A 225 38.86 -15.69 -1.44
N VAL A 226 38.80 -14.41 -1.04
CA VAL A 226 38.71 -13.29 -1.98
C VAL A 226 40.09 -12.98 -2.52
N ARG A 227 40.23 -12.88 -3.85
CA ARG A 227 41.48 -12.47 -4.50
C ARG A 227 41.49 -10.94 -4.63
N PRO A 228 42.52 -10.24 -4.13
CA PRO A 228 42.61 -8.78 -4.24
C PRO A 228 42.50 -8.26 -5.69
N ASP A 229 43.03 -9.02 -6.64
CA ASP A 229 43.01 -8.68 -8.09
C ASP A 229 41.65 -8.90 -8.78
N HIS A 230 40.60 -9.25 -8.05
CA HIS A 230 39.30 -9.54 -8.64
C HIS A 230 38.76 -8.32 -9.42
N PRO A 231 38.24 -8.48 -10.65
CA PRO A 231 37.81 -7.36 -11.49
C PRO A 231 36.82 -6.42 -10.80
N MET A 232 35.84 -6.96 -10.06
CA MET A 232 34.87 -6.12 -9.32
C MET A 232 35.51 -5.29 -8.21
N ILE A 233 36.57 -5.78 -7.57
CA ILE A 233 37.30 -5.04 -6.54
C ILE A 233 38.10 -3.93 -7.19
N ARG A 234 38.81 -4.23 -8.27
CA ARG A 234 39.54 -3.23 -9.06
C ARG A 234 38.62 -2.13 -9.59
N ASP A 235 37.47 -2.50 -10.14
CA ASP A 235 36.48 -1.54 -10.65
C ASP A 235 35.86 -0.71 -9.52
N CYS A 236 35.60 -1.31 -8.36
CA CYS A 236 35.11 -0.61 -7.17
C CYS A 236 36.14 0.41 -6.65
N LEU A 237 37.41 0.02 -6.54
CA LEU A 237 38.50 0.90 -6.11
C LEU A 237 38.76 2.02 -7.11
N ALA A 238 38.69 1.73 -8.42
CA ALA A 238 38.91 2.72 -9.46
C ALA A 238 37.75 3.72 -9.61
N SER A 239 36.51 3.24 -9.45
CA SER A 239 35.31 4.08 -9.62
C SER A 239 34.86 4.76 -8.33
N GLY A 240 35.22 4.21 -7.16
CA GLY A 240 34.69 4.62 -5.86
C GLY A 240 33.18 4.41 -5.71
N LYS A 241 32.59 3.52 -6.54
CA LYS A 241 31.14 3.23 -6.56
C LYS A 241 30.88 1.77 -6.21
N VAL A 242 29.64 1.48 -5.81
CA VAL A 242 29.16 0.10 -5.65
C VAL A 242 29.20 -0.62 -6.99
N VAL A 243 29.85 -1.77 -7.04
CA VAL A 243 29.95 -2.63 -8.23
C VAL A 243 29.25 -3.95 -7.92
N ALA A 244 28.22 -4.29 -8.69
CA ALA A 244 27.43 -5.51 -8.51
C ALA A 244 27.34 -6.31 -9.81
N LEU A 245 27.15 -7.63 -9.69
CA LEU A 245 26.85 -8.49 -10.84
C LEU A 245 25.49 -8.15 -11.43
N ARG A 246 25.40 -8.06 -12.77
CA ARG A 246 24.12 -7.84 -13.44
C ARG A 246 23.26 -9.11 -13.36
N ALA A 247 21.96 -8.94 -13.10
CA ALA A 247 21.01 -10.04 -12.93
C ALA A 247 20.96 -11.05 -14.10
N GLU A 248 21.20 -10.58 -15.34
CA GLU A 248 21.27 -11.40 -16.56
C GLU A 248 22.43 -12.41 -16.56
N ASN A 249 23.48 -12.12 -15.81
CA ASN A 249 24.67 -12.95 -15.67
C ASN A 249 24.56 -13.92 -14.47
N ILE A 250 23.48 -13.89 -13.70
CA ILE A 250 23.28 -14.83 -12.58
C ILE A 250 22.84 -16.20 -13.12
N SER A 251 22.02 -16.24 -14.17
CA SER A 251 21.48 -17.46 -14.78
C SER A 251 22.36 -18.10 -15.85
N GLN A 252 23.18 -17.32 -16.57
CA GLN A 252 24.11 -17.85 -17.59
C GLN A 252 25.37 -18.51 -17.01
N VAL A 253 25.56 -18.44 -15.69
CA VAL A 253 26.84 -18.75 -15.05
C VAL A 253 26.70 -19.82 -13.96
N GLU A 254 25.71 -20.71 -14.10
CA GLU A 254 25.61 -21.97 -13.34
C GLU A 254 26.83 -22.90 -13.54
N GLY A 255 27.68 -22.63 -14.55
CA GLY A 255 28.91 -23.39 -14.82
C GLY A 255 30.25 -22.72 -14.49
N ARG A 256 30.29 -21.42 -14.11
CA ARG A 256 31.56 -20.70 -13.80
C ARG A 256 31.55 -19.87 -12.51
N VAL A 257 30.40 -19.59 -11.88
CA VAL A 257 30.30 -18.82 -10.60
C VAL A 257 30.80 -19.62 -9.40
N GLN A 258 30.98 -20.94 -9.54
CA GLN A 258 31.55 -21.77 -8.48
C GLN A 258 33.01 -21.47 -8.11
N GLN A 259 33.70 -20.54 -8.79
CA GLN A 259 35.10 -20.24 -8.49
C GLN A 259 35.37 -18.92 -7.74
N ASP A 260 34.50 -17.91 -7.81
CA ASP A 260 34.80 -16.60 -7.18
C ASP A 260 33.71 -16.07 -6.20
N GLY A 261 32.45 -16.49 -6.25
CA GLY A 261 31.47 -16.31 -5.16
C GLY A 261 31.12 -14.87 -4.69
N LEU A 262 31.53 -13.82 -5.41
CA LEU A 262 31.18 -12.41 -5.10
C LEU A 262 29.86 -12.02 -5.77
N LEU A 263 29.04 -11.21 -5.10
CA LEU A 263 27.80 -10.62 -5.63
C LEU A 263 27.90 -9.11 -5.84
N ALA A 264 28.49 -8.41 -4.86
CA ALA A 264 28.70 -6.96 -4.90
C ALA A 264 29.96 -6.57 -4.12
N VAL A 265 30.56 -5.45 -4.52
CA VAL A 265 31.71 -4.83 -3.86
C VAL A 265 31.38 -3.37 -3.60
N VAL A 266 31.56 -2.94 -2.34
CA VAL A 266 31.01 -1.68 -1.84
C VAL A 266 32.13 -0.92 -1.12
N PRO A 267 32.48 0.30 -1.57
CA PRO A 267 33.54 1.07 -0.95
C PRO A 267 33.03 1.86 0.26
N LEU A 268 33.81 1.85 1.34
CA LEU A 268 33.70 2.78 2.45
C LEU A 268 34.54 4.01 2.10
N ILE A 269 33.91 4.95 1.41
CA ILE A 269 34.54 6.16 0.88
C ILE A 269 34.09 7.40 1.66
N ASP A 270 35.05 8.24 2.02
CA ASP A 270 34.78 9.49 2.74
C ASP A 270 34.44 10.67 1.79
N VAL A 271 34.12 11.83 2.39
CA VAL A 271 33.86 13.11 1.68
C VAL A 271 35.01 13.58 0.81
N HIS A 272 36.24 13.19 1.14
CA HIS A 272 37.45 13.59 0.42
C HIS A 272 37.78 12.63 -0.72
N GLY A 273 37.00 11.56 -0.88
CA GLY A 273 37.18 10.54 -1.90
C GLY A 273 38.20 9.47 -1.54
N ALA A 274 38.68 9.44 -0.29
CA ALA A 274 39.56 8.38 0.19
C ALA A 274 38.73 7.14 0.57
N ILE A 275 39.16 5.97 0.08
CA ILE A 275 38.53 4.68 0.37
C ILE A 275 39.29 4.05 1.54
N HIS A 276 38.61 3.88 2.68
CA HIS A 276 39.21 3.33 3.91
C HIS A 276 39.01 1.82 4.06
N ALA A 277 37.97 1.29 3.44
CA ALA A 277 37.68 -0.14 3.42
C ALA A 277 36.78 -0.50 2.25
N VAL A 278 36.67 -1.79 1.98
CA VAL A 278 35.73 -2.36 1.01
C VAL A 278 34.98 -3.52 1.66
N VAL A 279 33.65 -3.51 1.50
CA VAL A 279 32.79 -4.65 1.83
C VAL A 279 32.60 -5.48 0.56
N VAL A 280 32.96 -6.75 0.67
CA VAL A 280 32.76 -7.77 -0.35
C VAL A 280 31.55 -8.61 0.06
N VAL A 281 30.45 -8.49 -0.68
CA VAL A 281 29.22 -9.25 -0.45
C VAL A 281 29.30 -10.56 -1.22
N THR A 282 29.14 -11.68 -0.52
CA THR A 282 29.19 -13.03 -1.09
C THR A 282 27.82 -13.70 -1.14
N ASP A 283 26.92 -13.34 -0.22
CA ASP A 283 25.57 -13.92 -0.18
C ASP A 283 24.52 -12.91 0.29
N MET A 284 23.39 -12.87 -0.42
CA MET A 284 22.20 -12.12 -0.05
C MET A 284 20.95 -12.68 -0.73
N PRO A 285 19.75 -12.55 -0.11
CA PRO A 285 18.51 -13.00 -0.72
C PRO A 285 18.23 -12.29 -2.05
N PHE A 286 17.76 -13.03 -3.06
CA PHE A 286 17.44 -12.47 -4.39
C PHE A 286 16.52 -11.24 -4.33
N ILE A 287 15.53 -11.23 -3.42
CA ILE A 287 14.60 -10.10 -3.25
C ILE A 287 15.33 -8.82 -2.79
N ALA A 288 16.42 -8.97 -2.03
CA ALA A 288 17.24 -7.86 -1.55
C ALA A 288 18.28 -7.42 -2.59
N PHE A 289 18.55 -8.19 -3.64
CA PHE A 289 19.50 -7.84 -4.69
C PHE A 289 18.83 -6.98 -5.77
N ASN A 290 18.65 -5.70 -5.45
CA ASN A 290 18.10 -4.69 -6.34
C ASN A 290 18.85 -3.36 -6.18
N ASP A 291 18.76 -2.49 -7.18
CA ASP A 291 19.49 -1.22 -7.22
C ASP A 291 19.25 -0.37 -5.98
N GLN A 292 17.99 -0.29 -5.51
CA GLN A 292 17.63 0.49 -4.32
C GLN A 292 18.34 0.02 -3.04
N ASN A 293 18.44 -1.29 -2.81
CA ASN A 293 19.14 -1.82 -1.63
C ASN A 293 20.67 -1.70 -1.77
N LEU A 294 21.20 -1.82 -2.99
CA LEU A 294 22.62 -1.58 -3.28
C LEU A 294 23.01 -0.11 -3.07
N ASP A 295 22.14 0.82 -3.47
CA ASP A 295 22.28 2.24 -3.20
C ASP A 295 22.24 2.51 -1.69
N MET A 296 21.26 1.97 -0.97
CA MET A 296 21.21 2.07 0.50
C MET A 296 22.50 1.57 1.15
N LEU A 297 23.03 0.43 0.69
CA LEU A 297 24.27 -0.14 1.20
C LEU A 297 25.47 0.79 0.91
N GLY A 298 25.57 1.35 -0.30
CA GLY A 298 26.59 2.33 -0.65
C GLY A 298 26.52 3.61 0.20
N VAL A 299 25.33 4.11 0.45
CA VAL A 299 25.11 5.33 1.26
C VAL A 299 25.52 5.06 2.71
N LEU A 300 25.06 3.95 3.31
CA LEU A 300 25.41 3.58 4.68
C LEU A 300 26.91 3.31 4.84
N ALA A 301 27.54 2.62 3.88
CA ALA A 301 28.99 2.38 3.88
C ALA A 301 29.80 3.68 3.79
N ALA A 302 29.42 4.60 2.89
CA ALA A 302 30.03 5.92 2.86
C ALA A 302 29.79 6.69 4.17
N GLY A 303 28.60 6.53 4.79
CA GLY A 303 28.30 7.10 6.11
C GLY A 303 29.28 6.62 7.18
N MET A 304 29.56 5.32 7.21
CA MET A 304 30.52 4.71 8.12
C MET A 304 31.94 5.25 7.93
N ALA A 305 32.38 5.38 6.68
CA ALA A 305 33.69 5.96 6.34
C ALA A 305 33.81 7.40 6.87
N ASN A 306 32.75 8.19 6.70
CA ASN A 306 32.73 9.57 7.16
C ASN A 306 32.71 9.69 8.67
N PHE A 307 32.13 8.76 9.42
CA PHE A 307 32.21 8.82 10.88
C PHE A 307 33.62 8.59 11.43
N ALA A 308 34.50 7.93 10.68
CA ALA A 308 35.91 7.81 11.06
C ALA A 308 36.67 9.16 10.95
N HIS A 309 36.13 10.14 10.20
CA HIS A 309 36.78 11.43 10.01
C HIS A 309 36.37 12.45 11.10
N PRO A 310 37.29 13.15 11.78
CA PRO A 310 36.96 14.08 12.87
C PRO A 310 36.09 15.28 12.47
N ARG A 311 36.19 15.78 11.24
CA ARG A 311 35.53 17.02 10.77
C ARG A 311 34.07 16.87 10.33
N THR A 312 33.68 15.67 9.95
CA THR A 312 32.32 15.29 9.54
C THR A 312 31.43 14.95 10.74
N GLN A 313 32.01 14.91 11.95
CA GLN A 313 31.25 14.68 13.18
C GLN A 313 30.30 15.85 13.47
N PRO A 314 29.13 15.59 14.07
CA PRO A 314 28.35 16.64 14.67
C PRO A 314 29.17 17.25 15.80
N SER A 315 29.59 18.51 15.62
CA SER A 315 30.35 19.22 16.64
C SER A 315 29.60 19.16 17.99
N LYS A 316 30.28 18.69 19.04
CA LYS A 316 29.80 18.80 20.43
C LYS A 316 29.84 20.25 20.93
N ALA A 317 30.31 21.20 20.12
CA ALA A 317 30.35 22.60 20.50
C ALA A 317 28.90 23.08 20.74
N ARG A 318 28.66 23.54 21.98
CA ARG A 318 27.49 24.36 22.27
C ARG A 318 27.51 25.55 21.32
N PHE A 319 26.39 25.72 20.61
CA PHE A 319 26.18 26.74 19.59
C PHE A 319 26.68 28.14 20.01
N GLY A 320 27.55 28.68 19.17
CA GLY A 320 28.20 29.99 19.24
C GLY A 320 29.29 29.99 18.16
N GLU A 321 29.35 31.05 17.34
CA GLU A 321 30.34 31.32 16.28
C GLU A 321 31.50 30.30 16.20
N GLY A 322 31.39 29.26 15.37
CA GLY A 322 32.48 28.26 15.32
C GLY A 322 32.32 26.98 14.49
N ASP A 323 31.13 26.55 14.05
CA ASP A 323 30.98 25.32 13.22
C ASP A 323 30.46 25.60 11.80
N GLN A 324 30.91 26.70 11.19
CA GLN A 324 30.64 26.97 9.78
C GLN A 324 31.37 25.96 8.89
N GLU A 325 32.66 25.71 9.15
CA GLU A 325 33.45 24.74 8.38
C GLU A 325 32.83 23.33 8.43
N GLY A 326 32.47 22.83 9.62
CA GLY A 326 31.81 21.53 9.74
C GLY A 326 30.42 21.49 9.12
N PHE A 327 29.69 22.61 9.06
CA PHE A 327 28.43 22.68 8.31
C PHE A 327 28.66 22.59 6.81
N HIS A 328 29.65 23.31 6.26
CA HIS A 328 30.00 23.25 4.85
C HIS A 328 30.44 21.84 4.45
N ASP A 329 31.26 21.17 5.27
CA ASP A 329 31.66 19.78 5.06
C ASP A 329 30.46 18.83 5.01
N ARG A 330 29.45 19.04 5.88
CA ARG A 330 28.20 18.26 5.86
C ARG A 330 27.36 18.53 4.61
N VAL A 331 27.28 19.78 4.13
CA VAL A 331 26.58 20.08 2.88
C VAL A 331 27.31 19.46 1.68
N ALA A 332 28.64 19.50 1.66
CA ALA A 332 29.47 18.85 0.65
C ALA A 332 29.27 17.33 0.62
N LEU A 333 29.25 16.70 1.80
CA LEU A 333 28.91 15.29 1.97
C LEU A 333 27.57 14.94 1.33
N TRP A 334 26.51 15.64 1.73
CA TRP A 334 25.16 15.32 1.26
C TRP A 334 24.95 15.68 -0.21
N SER A 335 25.62 16.70 -0.74
CA SER A 335 25.64 16.99 -2.19
C SER A 335 26.27 15.84 -2.98
N THR A 336 27.35 15.25 -2.46
CA THR A 336 27.99 14.06 -3.07
C THR A 336 27.04 12.86 -3.06
N TYR A 337 26.28 12.67 -1.97
CA TYR A 337 25.28 11.59 -1.88
C TYR A 337 24.10 11.80 -2.82
N VAL A 338 23.63 13.03 -2.99
CA VAL A 338 22.59 13.37 -3.98
C VAL A 338 23.08 13.00 -5.39
N ALA A 339 24.29 13.44 -5.75
CA ALA A 339 24.85 13.20 -7.09
C ALA A 339 25.09 11.70 -7.38
N ARG A 340 25.45 10.93 -6.35
CA ARG A 340 25.82 9.51 -6.49
C ARG A 340 24.65 8.54 -6.31
N TYR A 341 23.74 8.83 -5.39
CA TYR A 341 22.69 7.90 -4.93
C TYR A 341 21.27 8.45 -5.11
N HIS A 342 21.11 9.63 -5.73
CA HIS A 342 19.81 10.23 -6.04
C HIS A 342 18.89 10.41 -4.81
N ILE A 343 19.49 10.72 -3.66
CA ILE A 343 18.76 10.95 -2.41
C ILE A 343 18.26 12.39 -2.37
N ASP A 344 16.96 12.57 -2.16
CA ASP A 344 16.37 13.88 -1.91
C ASP A 344 17.00 14.57 -0.69
N THR A 345 17.61 15.73 -0.89
CA THR A 345 18.16 16.55 0.20
C THR A 345 17.79 18.01 -0.01
N MET A 346 17.34 18.66 1.05
CA MET A 346 16.93 20.06 1.02
C MET A 346 17.82 20.90 1.92
N LEU A 347 18.15 22.10 1.47
CA LEU A 347 18.82 23.14 2.24
C LEU A 347 17.85 24.32 2.38
N VAL A 348 17.50 24.70 3.60
CA VAL A 348 16.50 25.73 3.87
C VAL A 348 17.17 26.93 4.53
N GLY A 349 17.12 28.08 3.87
CA GLY A 349 17.49 29.36 4.47
C GLY A 349 16.32 30.00 5.20
N ILE A 350 16.52 30.37 6.46
CA ILE A 350 15.54 31.06 7.30
C ILE A 350 16.13 32.40 7.71
N GLN A 351 15.73 33.46 7.02
CA GLN A 351 16.16 34.83 7.34
C GLN A 351 15.18 35.45 8.33
N LEU A 352 15.69 35.93 9.47
CA LEU A 352 14.92 36.59 10.53
C LEU A 352 15.26 38.09 10.59
N ALA A 353 14.24 38.95 10.57
CA ALA A 353 14.41 40.39 10.58
C ALA A 353 15.03 40.91 11.89
N ALA A 354 15.75 42.03 11.80
CA ALA A 354 16.42 42.67 12.95
C ALA A 354 15.48 43.11 14.09
N ALA A 355 14.18 43.27 13.81
CA ALA A 355 13.16 43.60 14.81
C ALA A 355 12.93 42.46 15.82
N ILE A 356 12.95 41.21 15.33
CA ILE A 356 12.98 40.00 16.18
C ILE A 356 14.35 39.89 16.85
N SER A 357 15.40 40.36 16.16
CA SER A 357 16.78 40.25 16.63
C SER A 357 17.12 41.10 17.88
N ARG A 358 16.47 42.26 18.03
CA ARG A 358 16.84 43.27 19.06
C ARG A 358 16.30 43.01 20.47
N LYS A 359 15.37 42.07 20.67
CA LYS A 359 14.63 41.87 21.94
C LYS A 359 15.20 40.77 22.87
N GLY A 360 16.36 40.19 22.57
CA GLY A 360 16.80 38.95 23.24
C GLY A 360 16.05 37.69 22.75
N ASP A 361 15.15 37.86 21.78
CA ASP A 361 14.35 36.82 21.14
C ASP A 361 15.13 36.04 20.06
N VAL A 362 16.35 36.47 19.67
CA VAL A 362 17.21 35.69 18.75
C VAL A 362 17.53 34.33 19.34
N GLN A 363 17.95 34.28 20.61
CA GLN A 363 18.24 33.02 21.28
C GLN A 363 16.98 32.15 21.40
N ALA A 364 15.79 32.77 21.50
CA ALA A 364 14.52 32.04 21.55
C ALA A 364 14.08 31.53 20.17
N ALA A 365 14.27 32.32 19.10
CA ALA A 365 14.02 31.92 17.71
C ALA A 365 14.99 30.82 17.28
N ASP A 366 16.27 30.98 17.63
CA ASP A 366 17.33 30.00 17.48
C ASP A 366 16.95 28.71 18.22
N GLN A 367 16.65 28.76 19.53
CA GLN A 367 16.17 27.59 20.28
C GLN A 367 14.93 26.92 19.69
N LEU A 368 14.04 27.67 19.04
CA LEU A 368 12.81 27.15 18.44
C LEU A 368 13.09 26.44 17.11
N VAL A 369 13.96 27.00 16.26
CA VAL A 369 14.40 26.35 15.02
C VAL A 369 15.26 25.14 15.34
N MET A 370 16.21 25.28 16.28
CA MET A 370 17.12 24.24 16.75
C MET A 370 16.40 23.12 17.49
N GLY A 371 15.36 23.44 18.28
CA GLY A 371 14.57 22.47 19.03
C GLY A 371 13.72 21.55 18.15
N GLU A 372 13.47 21.95 16.89
CA GLU A 372 12.72 21.16 15.91
C GLU A 372 13.59 20.39 14.92
N LEU A 373 14.92 20.52 15.03
CA LEU A 373 15.87 19.73 14.25
C LEU A 373 15.78 18.26 14.64
N ARG A 374 15.72 17.40 13.64
CA ARG A 374 15.80 15.95 13.82
C ARG A 374 17.27 15.52 13.87
N SER A 375 17.53 14.28 14.25
CA SER A 375 18.88 13.84 14.64
C SER A 375 19.94 13.94 13.52
N LEU A 376 19.52 13.91 12.25
CA LEU A 376 20.38 14.08 11.07
C LEU A 376 20.36 15.48 10.46
N ASP A 377 19.42 16.33 10.89
CA ASP A 377 19.39 17.71 10.41
C ASP A 377 20.59 18.46 11.02
N ALA A 378 21.19 19.34 10.23
CA ALA A 378 22.25 20.21 10.69
C ALA A 378 21.83 21.66 10.45
N ALA A 379 22.22 22.56 11.34
CA ALA A 379 21.94 23.98 11.15
C ALA A 379 23.19 24.82 11.44
N CYS A 380 23.32 25.92 10.71
CA CYS A 380 24.35 26.93 10.94
C CYS A 380 23.73 28.33 10.92
N VAL A 381 24.26 29.20 11.78
CA VAL A 381 23.73 30.54 12.01
C VAL A 381 24.71 31.57 11.45
N TYR A 382 24.19 32.47 10.63
CA TYR A 382 24.92 33.57 10.01
C TYR A 382 24.31 34.90 10.44
N ARG A 383 25.16 35.93 10.54
CA ARG A 383 24.70 37.31 10.77
C ARG A 383 24.39 37.98 9.44
N THR A 384 23.25 38.64 9.36
CA THR A 384 22.89 39.42 8.17
C THR A 384 23.48 40.83 8.24
N SER A 385 23.76 41.41 7.08
CA SER A 385 24.26 42.79 6.92
C SER A 385 23.35 43.84 7.57
N LYS A 386 22.05 43.53 7.71
CA LYS A 386 21.01 44.39 8.31
C LYS A 386 20.85 44.20 9.83
N GLY A 387 21.71 43.43 10.48
CA GLY A 387 21.66 43.16 11.93
C GLY A 387 20.60 42.13 12.37
N GLY A 388 19.99 41.41 11.43
CA GLY A 388 19.19 40.21 11.67
C GLY A 388 20.05 38.93 11.64
N VAL A 389 19.39 37.78 11.69
CA VAL A 389 20.03 36.45 11.73
C VAL A 389 19.50 35.59 10.60
N CYS A 390 20.37 34.81 9.95
CA CYS A 390 20.01 33.80 8.97
C CYS A 390 20.39 32.42 9.51
N VAL A 391 19.45 31.49 9.53
CA VAL A 391 19.71 30.09 9.86
C VAL A 391 19.64 29.27 8.59
N LEU A 392 20.75 28.63 8.21
CA LEU A 392 20.76 27.62 7.17
C LEU A 392 20.51 26.26 7.82
N VAL A 393 19.53 25.52 7.33
CA VAL A 393 19.17 24.19 7.82
C VAL A 393 19.34 23.18 6.70
N LEU A 394 20.30 22.28 6.86
CA LEU A 394 20.46 21.11 6.02
C LEU A 394 19.51 20.00 6.49
N MET A 395 18.69 19.51 5.58
CA MET A 395 17.70 18.46 5.80
C MET A 395 17.98 17.26 4.87
N PRO A 396 18.85 16.33 5.30
CA PRO A 396 19.10 15.10 4.56
C PRO A 396 17.85 14.24 4.37
N MET A 397 17.79 13.48 3.27
CA MET A 397 16.74 12.47 3.03
C MET A 397 15.33 13.05 3.19
N THR A 398 15.14 14.25 2.67
CA THR A 398 13.92 15.04 2.83
C THR A 398 13.52 15.57 1.46
N SER A 399 12.34 15.19 0.98
CA SER A 399 11.79 15.71 -0.28
C SER A 399 11.33 17.16 -0.14
N GLU A 400 11.10 17.82 -1.28
CA GLU A 400 10.58 19.20 -1.32
C GLU A 400 9.28 19.35 -0.52
N TYR A 401 8.40 18.35 -0.56
CA TYR A 401 7.17 18.32 0.24
C TYR A 401 7.46 18.25 1.75
N GLY A 402 8.48 17.48 2.15
CA GLY A 402 8.96 17.40 3.54
C GLY A 402 9.50 18.74 4.03
N ALA A 403 10.30 19.44 3.22
CA ALA A 403 10.81 20.78 3.53
C ALA A 403 9.68 21.80 3.67
N HIS A 404 8.67 21.76 2.79
CA HIS A 404 7.48 22.63 2.90
C HIS A 404 6.72 22.39 4.21
N LYS A 405 6.56 21.14 4.65
CA LYS A 405 5.94 20.82 5.95
C LYS A 405 6.77 21.35 7.12
N TYR A 406 8.09 21.21 7.05
CA TYR A 406 8.99 21.75 8.05
C TYR A 406 8.86 23.26 8.17
N VAL A 407 8.91 23.99 7.05
CA VAL A 407 8.72 25.44 7.00
C VAL A 407 7.38 25.85 7.62
N LYS A 408 6.27 25.20 7.23
CA LYS A 408 4.95 25.48 7.83
C LYS A 408 4.91 25.26 9.34
N ARG A 409 5.60 24.23 9.85
CA ARG A 409 5.69 23.94 11.29
C ARG A 409 6.49 25.03 12.02
N ILE A 410 7.64 25.43 11.48
CA ILE A 410 8.43 26.53 12.04
C ILE A 410 7.64 27.83 12.03
N GLN A 411 6.95 28.15 10.94
CA GLN A 411 6.05 29.31 10.85
C GLN A 411 4.99 29.28 11.97
N ALA A 412 4.28 28.16 12.15
CA ALA A 412 3.26 28.04 13.19
C ALA A 412 3.83 28.21 14.61
N LEU A 413 5.04 27.70 14.87
CA LEU A 413 5.73 27.87 16.14
C LEU A 413 6.15 29.33 16.37
N MET A 414 6.66 30.00 15.34
CA MET A 414 6.99 31.43 15.39
C MET A 414 5.76 32.31 15.66
N ILE A 415 4.63 32.05 15.00
CA ILE A 415 3.34 32.73 15.26
C ILE A 415 3.01 32.67 16.75
N ARG A 416 3.04 31.45 17.30
CA ARG A 416 2.65 31.20 18.69
C ARG A 416 3.61 31.82 19.69
N ARG A 417 4.90 31.84 19.38
CA ARG A 417 5.94 32.31 20.32
C ARG A 417 6.06 33.83 20.34
N PHE A 418 5.94 34.48 19.18
CA PHE A 418 6.11 35.93 19.01
C PHE A 418 4.78 36.70 18.96
N ASP A 419 3.64 36.01 19.09
CA ASP A 419 2.29 36.58 19.00
C ASP A 419 2.07 37.40 17.71
N LEU A 420 2.60 36.88 16.60
CA LEU A 420 2.57 37.52 15.28
C LEU A 420 1.38 37.02 14.46
N GLY A 421 0.57 37.91 13.90
CA GLY A 421 -0.46 37.53 12.91
C GLY A 421 0.17 37.05 11.59
N PHE A 422 -0.53 36.17 10.85
CA PHE A 422 -0.08 35.60 9.56
C PHE A 422 0.54 36.61 8.55
N PRO A 423 0.01 37.84 8.33
CA PRO A 423 0.63 38.80 7.40
C PRO A 423 1.91 39.47 7.92
N ALA A 424 2.22 39.36 9.23
CA ALA A 424 3.41 39.94 9.82
C ALA A 424 4.63 39.02 9.74
N ILE A 425 4.44 37.70 9.57
CA ILE A 425 5.56 36.75 9.46
C ILE A 425 6.24 36.84 8.10
N ASP A 426 5.50 36.95 6.99
CA ASP A 426 6.12 37.07 5.67
C ASP A 426 6.95 38.37 5.52
N GLN A 427 6.69 39.37 6.38
CA GLN A 427 7.49 40.61 6.45
C GLN A 427 8.68 40.51 7.41
N GLN A 428 8.67 39.56 8.34
CA GLN A 428 9.67 39.44 9.41
C GLN A 428 10.53 38.17 9.31
N ALA A 429 10.13 37.18 8.50
CA ALA A 429 10.85 35.96 8.24
C ALA A 429 10.72 35.55 6.77
N LYS A 430 11.84 35.28 6.10
CA LYS A 430 11.89 34.78 4.73
C LYS A 430 12.40 33.35 4.74
N PHE A 431 11.66 32.43 4.11
CA PHE A 431 12.02 31.03 3.99
C PHE A 431 12.40 30.71 2.55
N LEU A 432 13.59 30.14 2.36
CA LEU A 432 14.19 29.85 1.07
C LEU A 432 14.56 28.36 1.01
N PRO A 433 13.63 27.48 0.61
CA PRO A 433 13.98 26.09 0.35
C PRO A 433 14.76 25.97 -0.97
N LEU A 434 15.89 25.28 -0.93
CA LEU A 434 16.73 24.93 -2.08
C LEU A 434 16.91 23.42 -2.10
N ALA A 435 16.55 22.77 -3.20
CA ALA A 435 16.86 21.37 -3.41
C ALA A 435 18.33 21.23 -3.80
N LEU A 436 19.05 20.31 -3.16
CA LEU A 436 20.33 19.83 -3.68
C LEU A 436 19.98 18.78 -4.74
N ASP A 437 20.35 19.03 -5.99
CA ASP A 437 20.09 18.16 -7.14
C ASP A 437 21.38 17.52 -7.71
N GLY A 438 22.53 17.81 -7.09
CA GLY A 438 23.84 17.34 -7.53
C GLY A 438 24.40 18.07 -8.75
N SER A 439 23.68 19.07 -9.29
CA SER A 439 24.15 19.89 -10.41
C SER A 439 25.00 21.09 -9.97
N MET A 440 24.71 21.61 -8.77
CA MET A 440 25.45 22.71 -8.15
C MET A 440 26.45 22.17 -7.13
N GLU A 441 27.64 22.78 -7.08
CA GLU A 441 28.59 22.49 -6.02
C GLU A 441 28.04 22.94 -4.66
N ALA A 442 28.41 22.24 -3.58
CA ALA A 442 27.93 22.55 -2.24
C ALA A 442 28.26 23.98 -1.80
N ALA A 443 29.44 24.49 -2.17
CA ALA A 443 29.85 25.86 -1.90
C ALA A 443 28.94 26.87 -2.62
N GLU A 444 28.60 26.61 -3.88
CA GLU A 444 27.71 27.45 -4.67
C GLU A 444 26.28 27.47 -4.08
N ALA A 445 25.77 26.32 -3.64
CA ALA A 445 24.46 26.23 -3.00
C ALA A 445 24.38 27.04 -1.69
N ILE A 446 25.42 26.99 -0.87
CA ILE A 446 25.52 27.80 0.35
C ILE A 446 25.65 29.28 0.00
N GLU A 447 26.55 29.64 -0.91
CA GLU A 447 26.79 31.04 -1.31
C GLU A 447 25.52 31.67 -1.87
N ARG A 448 24.77 30.94 -2.71
CA ARG A 448 23.49 31.37 -3.26
C ARG A 448 22.48 31.69 -2.16
N LEU A 449 22.31 30.78 -1.19
CA LEU A 449 21.39 31.02 -0.08
C LEU A 449 21.85 32.17 0.83
N CYS A 450 23.14 32.25 1.13
CA CYS A 450 23.71 33.36 1.90
C CYS A 450 23.47 34.70 1.20
N ARG A 451 23.63 34.76 -0.13
CA ARG A 451 23.34 35.95 -0.95
C ARG A 451 21.86 36.31 -0.94
N GLU A 452 20.97 35.33 -1.08
CA GLU A 452 19.51 35.53 -1.04
C GLU A 452 18.98 35.91 0.37
N CYS A 453 19.78 35.66 1.42
CA CYS A 453 19.52 35.96 2.83
C CYS A 453 20.25 37.22 3.36
N ASP A 454 20.93 38.01 2.51
CA ASP A 454 21.69 39.21 2.88
C ASP A 454 22.76 38.97 3.99
N VAL A 455 23.45 37.83 3.99
CA VAL A 455 24.52 37.50 4.96
C VAL A 455 25.70 38.48 4.83
N ALA A 456 26.26 38.94 5.95
CA ALA A 456 27.29 40.00 5.99
C ALA A 456 28.68 39.53 5.54
N ASP A 457 29.02 38.27 5.84
CA ASP A 457 30.27 37.60 5.47
C ASP A 457 29.89 36.15 5.09
N ALA A 458 29.95 35.81 3.81
CA ALA A 458 29.61 34.49 3.28
C ALA A 458 30.76 33.95 2.43
#